data_AF-A0A6H5HWL4-F1
#
_entry.id   AF-A0A6H5HWL4-F1
#
_cell.length_a   1.000
_cell.length_b   1.000
_cell.length_c   1.000
_cell.angle_alpha   90.00
_cell.angle_beta   90.00
_cell.angle_gamma   90.00
#
_symmetry.space_group_name_H-M   'P 1'
#
loop_
_entity.id
_entity.type
_entity.pdbx_description
1 polymer ?
#
loop_
_entity_poly.entity_id
_entity_poly.type
_entity_poly.pdbx_seq_one_letter_code
_entity_poly.pdbx_strand_id
1 'polypeptide(L)'
;MEREYSEVIEELRRALRLGDRIEESVLNEGIRYLENALSSILSRSKKHKYQSQLSHLLSIRARYEKRGSGLSDDEPVTEARAYSVHEAFSCGLYLKCNFDDELSEYRCYRKVNDDDMSPSEWFAQNLQDIADKVLEFFDNPKPMCFTSVEKVKFEKADICHICKRGFTENDVKVRDHSHFTGEYRGAAHSKCNINYRDVRFVPVIFHNLSGYDSHLFIREVATGFPGRVWVLPQTKERYISFVKFMEDQRLSFRFIDSFKFMSSSLDNLAKNLKQQPTLRKVFGQDYDSAQIDLLTKKGVFPYEYISSLEKLQETALPPPEQFYSSLTDSDISTKDYEDAKEVWGSFKISNLGEYSDLYLKTDVLLLVEIFENFRKTCHEAYELDPAHYYTLPGYSWDAMLLYTQVELELLTDVDMLLFVEKGIRGGVSQCCSRYAEANNRYMGEDYNPEKEDVYLMYYDINNLYGWAMAQYLPYGGFEWADAKDYLILPEDSEYGYILEVDLEYPESLHDSHKDLPLCPEHACPHRLETAQTPDHAEGQT
;
A
#
# COMPACT_ATOMS: atom_id res chain seq x y z
N MET A 1 -5.03 -10.17 -10.46
CA MET A 1 -6.16 -9.46 -11.10
C MET A 1 -5.67 -8.44 -12.12
N GLU A 2 -5.39 -7.16 -11.85
CA GLU A 2 -4.93 -6.20 -12.89
C GLU A 2 -3.76 -6.69 -13.74
N ARG A 3 -2.80 -7.41 -13.13
CA ARG A 3 -1.64 -7.93 -13.85
C ARG A 3 -1.87 -9.23 -14.63
N GLU A 4 -2.79 -10.08 -14.16
CA GLU A 4 -3.22 -11.28 -14.91
C GLU A 4 -4.10 -10.88 -16.10
N TYR A 5 -4.91 -9.81 -15.97
CA TYR A 5 -5.60 -9.18 -17.09
C TYR A 5 -4.62 -8.52 -18.05
N SER A 6 -3.57 -7.87 -17.53
CA SER A 6 -2.53 -7.25 -18.38
C SER A 6 -1.79 -8.29 -19.21
N GLU A 7 -1.45 -9.47 -18.67
CA GLU A 7 -0.78 -10.54 -19.43
C GLU A 7 -1.70 -11.15 -20.50
N VAL A 8 -2.98 -11.38 -20.20
CA VAL A 8 -3.97 -11.86 -21.19
C VAL A 8 -4.25 -10.80 -22.27
N ILE A 9 -4.37 -9.53 -21.88
CA ILE A 9 -4.51 -8.40 -22.79
C ILE A 9 -3.24 -8.24 -23.64
N GLU A 10 -2.06 -8.44 -23.07
CA GLU A 10 -0.78 -8.34 -23.79
C GLU A 10 -0.59 -9.50 -24.79
N GLU A 11 -1.05 -10.72 -24.46
CA GLU A 11 -1.12 -11.86 -25.38
C GLU A 11 -2.14 -11.62 -26.52
N LEU A 12 -3.34 -11.13 -26.20
CA LEU A 12 -4.32 -10.73 -27.21
C LEU A 12 -3.77 -9.60 -28.13
N ARG A 13 -3.09 -8.60 -27.54
CA ARG A 13 -2.38 -7.54 -28.28
C ARG A 13 -1.23 -8.10 -29.12
N ARG A 14 -0.51 -9.12 -28.66
CA ARG A 14 0.57 -9.78 -29.41
C ARG A 14 0.02 -10.56 -30.61
N ALA A 15 -1.10 -11.25 -30.44
CA ALA A 15 -1.79 -11.97 -31.52
C ALA A 15 -2.36 -11.01 -32.58
N LEU A 16 -2.99 -9.90 -32.16
CA LEU A 16 -3.49 -8.85 -33.07
C LEU A 16 -2.39 -8.16 -33.87
N ARG A 17 -1.20 -7.95 -33.29
CA ARG A 17 -0.04 -7.34 -33.97
C ARG A 17 0.63 -8.25 -35.01
N LEU A 18 0.48 -9.56 -34.89
CA LEU A 18 1.11 -10.54 -35.77
C LEU A 18 0.22 -10.98 -36.95
N GLY A 19 -1.06 -10.54 -36.99
CA GLY A 19 -1.96 -10.82 -38.11
C GLY A 19 -2.37 -12.30 -38.24
N ASP A 20 -2.09 -13.12 -37.23
CA ASP A 20 -2.42 -14.54 -37.23
C ASP A 20 -3.92 -14.76 -36.98
N ARG A 21 -4.51 -15.71 -37.71
CA ARG A 21 -5.86 -16.22 -37.43
C ARG A 21 -5.82 -16.90 -36.06
N ILE A 22 -6.35 -16.22 -35.05
CA ILE A 22 -6.47 -16.76 -33.69
C ILE A 22 -7.38 -18.00 -33.74
N GLU A 23 -6.90 -19.15 -33.24
CA GLU A 23 -7.76 -20.33 -33.07
C GLU A 23 -8.90 -19.99 -32.11
N GLU A 24 -10.12 -20.34 -32.50
CA GLU A 24 -11.36 -20.09 -31.76
C GLU A 24 -11.30 -20.63 -30.31
N SER A 25 -10.48 -21.66 -30.06
CA SER A 25 -10.20 -22.22 -28.73
C SER A 25 -9.55 -21.23 -27.77
N VAL A 26 -8.56 -20.44 -28.23
CA VAL A 26 -7.81 -19.47 -27.42
C VAL A 26 -8.67 -18.25 -27.09
N LEU A 27 -9.46 -17.79 -28.07
CA LEU A 27 -10.41 -16.70 -27.87
C LEU A 27 -11.50 -17.08 -26.86
N ASN A 28 -12.07 -18.29 -27.01
CA ASN A 28 -13.08 -18.81 -26.08
C ASN A 28 -12.52 -19.06 -24.67
N GLU A 29 -11.25 -19.45 -24.54
CA GLU A 29 -10.60 -19.58 -23.23
C GLU A 29 -10.36 -18.22 -22.57
N GLY A 30 -9.96 -17.20 -23.34
CA GLY A 30 -9.88 -15.81 -22.89
C GLY A 30 -11.23 -15.22 -22.46
N ILE A 31 -12.28 -15.44 -23.25
CA ILE A 31 -13.65 -15.01 -22.93
C ILE A 31 -14.16 -15.71 -21.66
N ARG A 32 -14.02 -17.05 -21.57
CA ARG A 32 -14.44 -17.81 -20.38
C ARG A 32 -13.65 -17.40 -19.13
N TYR A 33 -12.40 -17.00 -19.28
CA TYR A 33 -11.60 -16.45 -18.18
C TYR A 33 -12.12 -15.07 -17.75
N LEU A 34 -12.41 -14.17 -18.68
CA LEU A 34 -13.00 -12.85 -18.44
C LEU A 34 -14.40 -12.93 -17.80
N GLU A 35 -15.26 -13.87 -18.25
CA GLU A 35 -16.59 -14.10 -17.67
C GLU A 35 -16.51 -14.64 -16.24
N ASN A 36 -15.59 -15.57 -15.96
CA ASN A 36 -15.35 -16.07 -14.61
C ASN A 36 -14.77 -14.99 -13.69
N ALA A 37 -13.92 -14.13 -14.24
CA ALA A 37 -13.39 -12.93 -13.59
C ALA A 37 -14.51 -11.94 -13.23
N LEU A 38 -15.36 -11.57 -14.19
CA LEU A 38 -16.54 -10.72 -14.01
C LEU A 38 -17.49 -11.30 -12.95
N SER A 39 -17.80 -12.59 -13.02
CA SER A 39 -18.63 -13.29 -12.04
C SER A 39 -17.98 -13.32 -10.64
N SER A 40 -16.65 -13.45 -10.56
CA SER A 40 -15.89 -13.36 -9.31
C SER A 40 -15.90 -11.94 -8.74
N ILE A 41 -15.77 -10.90 -9.56
CA ILE A 41 -15.82 -9.49 -9.15
C ILE A 41 -17.21 -9.12 -8.64
N LEU A 42 -18.27 -9.50 -9.38
CA LEU A 42 -19.67 -9.24 -9.02
C LEU A 42 -20.10 -9.97 -7.73
N SER A 43 -19.58 -11.19 -7.50
CA SER A 43 -19.87 -11.94 -6.27
C SER A 43 -18.99 -11.52 -5.09
N ARG A 44 -17.77 -11.00 -5.33
CA ARG A 44 -16.86 -10.46 -4.31
C ARG A 44 -17.31 -9.10 -3.80
N SER A 45 -17.79 -8.17 -4.65
CA SER A 45 -18.09 -6.81 -4.20
C SER A 45 -19.17 -6.76 -3.11
N LYS A 46 -20.21 -7.61 -3.21
CA LYS A 46 -21.28 -7.68 -2.19
C LYS A 46 -20.85 -8.34 -0.88
N LYS A 47 -19.95 -9.34 -0.90
CA LYS A 47 -19.46 -10.02 0.33
C LYS A 47 -18.31 -9.27 1.00
N HIS A 48 -17.39 -8.73 0.21
CA HIS A 48 -16.24 -7.96 0.68
C HIS A 48 -16.66 -6.69 1.42
N LYS A 49 -17.70 -6.02 0.95
CA LYS A 49 -18.27 -4.80 1.57
C LYS A 49 -18.72 -5.02 3.02
N TYR A 50 -19.24 -6.20 3.37
CA TYR A 50 -19.65 -6.50 4.75
C TYR A 50 -18.47 -6.92 5.63
N GLN A 51 -17.52 -7.68 5.09
CA GLN A 51 -16.39 -8.18 5.87
C GLN A 51 -15.39 -7.09 6.23
N SER A 52 -15.17 -6.15 5.31
CA SER A 52 -14.23 -5.04 5.52
C SER A 52 -14.70 -4.00 6.53
N GLN A 53 -15.99 -4.01 6.91
CA GLN A 53 -16.52 -3.22 8.02
C GLN A 53 -16.11 -3.76 9.41
N LEU A 54 -15.76 -5.04 9.48
CA LEU A 54 -15.20 -5.64 10.69
C LEU A 54 -13.72 -5.30 10.80
N SER A 55 -13.31 -4.79 11.96
CA SER A 55 -11.90 -4.69 12.27
C SER A 55 -11.25 -6.07 12.27
N HIS A 56 -10.10 -6.21 11.62
CA HIS A 56 -9.27 -7.41 11.71
C HIS A 56 -8.96 -7.74 13.16
N LEU A 57 -9.17 -9.00 13.51
CA LEU A 57 -9.03 -9.51 14.88
C LEU A 57 -7.58 -9.58 15.32
N LEU A 58 -6.71 -10.08 14.44
CA LEU A 58 -5.28 -10.13 14.65
C LEU A 58 -4.56 -9.57 13.44
N SER A 59 -3.39 -9.00 13.67
CA SER A 59 -2.53 -8.50 12.61
C SER A 59 -1.09 -8.45 13.09
N ILE A 60 -0.13 -8.72 12.20
CA ILE A 60 1.29 -8.78 12.52
C ILE A 60 1.97 -7.55 11.90
N ARG A 61 2.83 -6.84 12.63
CA ARG A 61 3.81 -5.91 12.03
C ARG A 61 5.18 -6.55 12.16
N ALA A 62 5.97 -6.52 11.10
CA ALA A 62 7.29 -7.12 11.13
C ALA A 62 8.33 -6.28 10.36
N ARG A 63 9.60 -6.53 10.67
CA ARG A 63 10.76 -5.89 10.06
C ARG A 63 11.98 -6.81 10.12
N TYR A 64 12.87 -6.68 9.15
CA TYR A 64 14.19 -7.32 9.12
C TYR A 64 15.29 -6.26 9.16
N GLU A 65 16.39 -6.56 9.86
CA GLU A 65 17.64 -5.83 9.69
C GLU A 65 18.62 -6.67 8.85
N LYS A 66 19.33 -5.98 7.96
CA LYS A 66 20.19 -6.59 6.94
C LYS A 66 21.61 -6.06 7.00
N ARG A 67 22.57 -6.91 6.64
CA ARG A 67 23.97 -6.54 6.39
C ARG A 67 24.26 -6.52 4.88
N GLY A 68 25.24 -5.72 4.47
CA GLY A 68 25.81 -5.82 3.12
C GLY A 68 26.87 -6.92 3.08
N SER A 69 26.80 -7.82 2.09
CA SER A 69 27.99 -8.60 1.72
C SER A 69 28.92 -7.72 0.89
N GLY A 70 30.15 -7.50 1.36
CA GLY A 70 31.17 -6.87 0.54
C GLY A 70 31.43 -7.72 -0.70
N LEU A 71 31.70 -7.07 -1.83
CA LEU A 71 32.23 -7.75 -3.02
C LEU A 71 33.53 -8.46 -2.61
N SER A 72 33.63 -9.77 -2.83
CA SER A 72 34.91 -10.47 -2.69
C SER A 72 35.83 -9.99 -3.81
N ASP A 73 37.04 -9.51 -3.46
CA ASP A 73 38.06 -9.00 -4.40
C ASP A 73 38.57 -10.03 -5.44
N ASP A 74 38.06 -11.27 -5.42
CA ASP A 74 38.55 -12.39 -6.25
C ASP A 74 37.64 -12.78 -7.43
N GLU A 75 36.55 -12.07 -7.74
CA GLU A 75 35.74 -12.35 -8.93
C GLU A 75 35.82 -11.24 -10.00
N PRO A 76 36.07 -11.59 -11.28
CA PRO A 76 36.23 -10.61 -12.35
C PRO A 76 34.91 -9.90 -12.65
N VAL A 77 34.95 -8.57 -12.59
CA VAL A 77 33.84 -7.68 -12.91
C VAL A 77 33.48 -7.82 -14.40
N THR A 78 32.49 -8.66 -14.71
CA THR A 78 31.75 -8.58 -15.98
C THR A 78 30.64 -7.54 -15.84
N GLU A 79 30.32 -6.80 -16.91
CA GLU A 79 29.33 -5.70 -17.02
C GLU A 79 27.84 -6.10 -16.75
N ALA A 80 27.59 -7.01 -15.81
CA ALA A 80 26.29 -7.21 -15.18
C ALA A 80 26.31 -6.51 -13.83
N ARG A 81 25.38 -5.56 -13.63
CA ARG A 81 25.18 -4.78 -12.39
C ARG A 81 25.51 -5.61 -11.14
N ALA A 82 26.48 -5.14 -10.35
CA ALA A 82 26.81 -5.70 -9.05
C ALA A 82 25.58 -5.64 -8.14
N TYR A 83 24.86 -6.75 -7.99
CA TYR A 83 23.81 -6.88 -6.98
C TYR A 83 24.49 -7.15 -5.64
N SER A 84 24.47 -6.18 -4.72
CA SER A 84 24.86 -6.42 -3.32
C SER A 84 23.88 -7.43 -2.71
N VAL A 85 24.37 -8.62 -2.34
CA VAL A 85 23.54 -9.62 -1.65
C VAL A 85 23.35 -9.15 -0.21
N HIS A 86 22.12 -8.82 0.15
CA HIS A 86 21.75 -8.47 1.52
C HIS A 86 21.34 -9.73 2.28
N GLU A 87 21.96 -9.98 3.43
CA GLU A 87 21.60 -11.07 4.33
C GLU A 87 20.94 -10.49 5.58
N ALA A 88 19.78 -11.03 5.95
CA ALA A 88 19.12 -10.65 7.20
C ALA A 88 19.85 -11.27 8.40
N PHE A 89 20.15 -10.45 9.41
CA PHE A 89 20.76 -10.93 10.67
C PHE A 89 19.79 -10.85 11.86
N SER A 90 18.71 -10.08 11.76
CA SER A 90 17.66 -10.06 12.78
C SER A 90 16.28 -9.82 12.17
N CYS A 91 15.25 -10.21 12.91
CA CYS A 91 13.86 -9.94 12.59
C CYS A 91 13.03 -9.72 13.85
N GLY A 92 12.04 -8.86 13.74
CA GLY A 92 11.13 -8.52 14.83
C GLY A 92 9.70 -8.58 14.32
N LEU A 93 8.79 -9.05 15.16
CA LEU A 93 7.36 -9.02 14.89
C LEU A 93 6.58 -8.58 16.13
N TYR A 94 5.48 -7.86 15.90
CA TYR A 94 4.48 -7.56 16.91
C TYR A 94 3.15 -8.14 16.49
N LEU A 95 2.61 -9.06 17.30
CA LEU A 95 1.27 -9.59 17.15
C LEU A 95 0.31 -8.64 17.87
N LYS A 96 -0.57 -7.97 17.12
CA LYS A 96 -1.65 -7.16 17.67
C LYS A 96 -2.95 -7.95 17.68
N CYS A 97 -3.54 -8.15 18.85
CA CYS A 97 -4.86 -8.74 19.04
C CYS A 97 -5.87 -7.65 19.45
N ASN A 98 -6.97 -7.52 18.70
CA ASN A 98 -7.96 -6.47 18.88
C ASN A 98 -9.11 -6.82 19.82
N PHE A 99 -9.33 -8.11 20.10
CA PHE A 99 -10.38 -8.55 21.02
C PHE A 99 -9.86 -8.83 22.45
N ASP A 100 -8.55 -8.96 22.60
CA ASP A 100 -7.89 -9.17 23.88
C ASP A 100 -6.44 -8.65 23.80
N ASP A 101 -6.20 -7.48 24.38
CA ASP A 101 -4.90 -6.80 24.29
C ASP A 101 -3.82 -7.46 25.16
N GLU A 102 -4.17 -8.39 26.04
CA GLU A 102 -3.22 -9.22 26.79
C GLU A 102 -2.55 -10.27 25.90
N LEU A 103 -3.20 -10.66 24.80
CA LEU A 103 -2.63 -11.55 23.78
C LEU A 103 -1.70 -10.84 22.80
N SER A 104 -1.57 -9.51 22.89
CA SER A 104 -0.64 -8.77 22.05
C SER A 104 0.77 -8.88 22.58
N GLU A 105 1.73 -9.23 21.72
CA GLU A 105 3.11 -9.50 22.14
C GLU A 105 4.14 -9.10 21.07
N TYR A 106 5.31 -8.66 21.53
CA TYR A 106 6.50 -8.47 20.70
C TYR A 106 7.39 -9.71 20.78
N ARG A 107 7.88 -10.17 19.63
CA ARG A 107 8.88 -11.24 19.53
C ARG A 107 10.00 -10.80 18.59
N CYS A 108 11.23 -11.22 18.88
CA CYS A 108 12.37 -10.95 18.01
C CYS A 108 13.36 -12.09 18.01
N TYR A 109 14.19 -12.11 16.96
CA TYR A 109 15.31 -13.02 16.82
C TYR A 109 16.48 -12.31 16.15
N ARG A 110 17.67 -12.48 16.73
CA ARG A 110 18.94 -12.04 16.15
C ARG A 110 19.86 -13.25 16.05
N LYS A 111 20.39 -13.46 14.85
CA LYS A 111 21.39 -14.50 14.56
C LYS A 111 22.69 -14.14 15.26
N VAL A 112 23.31 -15.10 15.96
CA VAL A 112 24.56 -14.89 16.70
C VAL A 112 25.73 -15.52 15.97
N ASN A 113 25.56 -16.75 15.46
CA ASN A 113 26.54 -17.49 14.68
C ASN A 113 25.99 -17.86 13.31
N ASP A 114 26.85 -18.07 12.32
CA ASP A 114 26.41 -18.40 10.96
C ASP A 114 25.66 -19.75 10.86
N ASP A 115 25.95 -20.69 11.76
CA ASP A 115 25.28 -22.00 11.86
C ASP A 115 23.91 -21.94 12.57
N ASP A 116 23.58 -20.82 13.20
CA ASP A 116 22.27 -20.65 13.84
C ASP A 116 21.17 -20.53 12.79
N MET A 117 19.94 -20.83 13.21
CA MET A 117 18.73 -20.62 12.42
C MET A 117 18.70 -19.21 11.81
N SER A 118 18.30 -19.11 10.55
CA SER A 118 18.16 -17.80 9.91
C SER A 118 16.95 -17.02 10.47
N PRO A 119 16.98 -15.67 10.45
CA PRO A 119 15.81 -14.87 10.80
C PRO A 119 14.56 -15.22 9.98
N SER A 120 14.73 -15.63 8.73
CA SER A 120 13.63 -16.03 7.83
C SER A 120 12.99 -17.36 8.26
N GLU A 121 13.77 -18.34 8.71
CA GLU A 121 13.26 -19.60 9.29
C GLU A 121 12.53 -19.36 10.61
N TRP A 122 13.13 -18.55 11.51
CA TRP A 122 12.49 -18.18 12.78
C TRP A 122 11.13 -17.51 12.54
N PHE A 123 11.06 -16.62 11.57
CA PHE A 123 9.83 -15.92 11.21
C PHE A 123 8.77 -16.87 10.66
N ALA A 124 9.14 -17.78 9.75
CA ALA A 124 8.23 -18.79 9.21
C ALA A 124 7.67 -19.70 10.31
N GLN A 125 8.50 -20.12 11.27
CA GLN A 125 8.06 -20.91 12.41
C GLN A 125 7.11 -20.13 13.33
N ASN A 126 7.39 -18.86 13.59
CA ASN A 126 6.49 -18.01 14.36
C ASN A 126 5.13 -17.81 13.67
N LEU A 127 5.08 -17.71 12.34
CA LEU A 127 3.82 -17.66 11.61
C LEU A 127 3.03 -18.95 11.80
N GLN A 128 3.67 -20.12 11.74
CA GLN A 128 3.01 -21.40 12.00
C GLN A 128 2.44 -21.47 13.43
N ASP A 129 3.23 -21.10 14.44
CA ASP A 129 2.77 -21.08 15.84
C ASP A 129 1.59 -20.12 16.05
N ILE A 130 1.61 -18.96 15.39
CA ILE A 130 0.50 -17.99 15.43
C ILE A 130 -0.73 -18.59 14.73
N ALA A 131 -0.57 -19.32 13.62
CA ALA A 131 -1.68 -19.94 12.91
C ALA A 131 -2.44 -20.92 13.80
N ASP A 132 -1.71 -21.78 14.51
CA ASP A 132 -2.30 -22.79 15.40
C ASP A 132 -3.10 -22.12 16.53
N LYS A 133 -2.55 -21.08 17.17
CA LYS A 133 -3.25 -20.26 18.17
C LYS A 133 -4.51 -19.60 17.60
N VAL A 134 -4.43 -19.05 16.39
CA VAL A 134 -5.57 -18.37 15.75
C VAL A 134 -6.68 -19.37 15.39
N LEU A 135 -6.32 -20.56 14.90
CA LEU A 135 -7.28 -21.62 14.59
C LEU A 135 -8.03 -22.09 15.84
N GLU A 136 -7.37 -22.15 17.00
CA GLU A 136 -8.01 -22.49 18.27
C GLU A 136 -9.15 -21.51 18.62
N PHE A 137 -8.97 -20.21 18.41
CA PHE A 137 -10.04 -19.23 18.62
C PHE A 137 -11.21 -19.43 17.65
N PHE A 138 -10.93 -19.76 16.39
CA PHE A 138 -11.96 -20.04 15.39
C PHE A 138 -12.73 -21.33 15.65
N ASP A 139 -12.11 -22.32 16.30
CA ASP A 139 -12.71 -23.60 16.66
C ASP A 139 -13.53 -23.54 17.95
N ASN A 140 -13.31 -22.50 18.78
CA ASN A 140 -13.99 -22.30 20.06
C ASN A 140 -14.74 -20.95 20.11
N PRO A 141 -15.78 -20.74 19.27
CA PRO A 141 -16.54 -19.49 19.28
C PRO A 141 -17.25 -19.29 20.63
N LYS A 142 -17.04 -18.12 21.24
CA LYS A 142 -17.72 -17.75 22.49
C LYS A 142 -19.22 -17.57 22.26
N PRO A 143 -20.08 -18.11 23.15
CA PRO A 143 -21.51 -17.88 23.07
C PRO A 143 -21.83 -16.41 23.33
N MET A 144 -22.90 -15.93 22.69
CA MET A 144 -23.39 -14.56 22.90
C MET A 144 -23.74 -14.31 24.37
N CYS A 145 -23.11 -13.28 24.95
CA CYS A 145 -23.54 -12.67 26.20
C CYS A 145 -24.66 -11.67 25.88
N PHE A 146 -25.90 -12.01 26.26
CA PHE A 146 -27.08 -11.20 25.90
C PHE A 146 -27.83 -10.72 27.15
N THR A 147 -27.59 -9.47 27.51
CA THR A 147 -28.17 -8.85 28.69
C THR A 147 -29.63 -8.44 28.47
N SER A 148 -30.37 -8.23 29.57
CA SER A 148 -31.76 -7.74 29.51
C SER A 148 -31.87 -6.37 28.81
N VAL A 149 -30.86 -5.51 28.93
CA VAL A 149 -30.82 -4.19 28.27
C VAL A 149 -30.67 -4.36 26.76
N GLU A 150 -29.78 -5.25 26.31
CA GLU A 150 -29.59 -5.54 24.89
C GLU A 150 -30.79 -6.23 24.27
N LYS A 151 -31.51 -7.04 25.04
CA LYS A 151 -32.79 -7.61 24.59
C LYS A 151 -33.81 -6.53 24.25
N VAL A 152 -33.95 -5.51 25.10
CA VAL A 152 -34.82 -4.36 24.83
C VAL A 152 -34.32 -3.58 23.61
N LYS A 153 -33.00 -3.37 23.48
CA LYS A 153 -32.41 -2.71 22.30
C LYS A 153 -32.71 -3.47 21.00
N PHE A 154 -32.58 -4.80 21.01
CA PHE A 154 -32.87 -5.67 19.87
C PHE A 154 -34.35 -5.62 19.47
N GLU A 155 -35.25 -5.72 20.45
CA GLU A 155 -36.70 -5.69 20.22
C GLU A 155 -37.13 -4.37 19.58
N LYS A 156 -36.61 -3.24 20.09
CA LYS A 156 -36.88 -1.88 19.60
C LYS A 156 -36.08 -1.47 18.36
N ALA A 157 -35.17 -2.31 17.86
CA ALA A 157 -34.35 -1.96 16.71
C ALA A 157 -35.19 -2.04 15.43
N ASP A 158 -35.33 -0.90 14.75
CA ASP A 158 -36.02 -0.75 13.46
C ASP A 158 -35.03 -0.70 12.28
N ILE A 159 -33.74 -0.59 12.57
CA ILE A 159 -32.65 -0.47 11.58
C ILE A 159 -31.62 -1.58 11.80
N CYS A 160 -31.17 -2.20 10.73
CA CYS A 160 -30.05 -3.13 10.74
C CYS A 160 -28.74 -2.39 10.96
N HIS A 161 -27.96 -2.78 11.97
CA HIS A 161 -26.71 -2.10 12.30
C HIS A 161 -25.58 -2.29 11.27
N ILE A 162 -25.68 -3.31 10.39
CA ILE A 162 -24.69 -3.63 9.35
C ILE A 162 -24.96 -2.82 8.08
N CYS A 163 -26.13 -3.00 7.45
CA CYS A 163 -26.44 -2.33 6.19
C CYS A 163 -27.10 -0.95 6.37
N LYS A 164 -27.39 -0.54 7.60
CA LYS A 164 -28.06 0.71 7.98
C LYS A 164 -29.46 0.92 7.38
N ARG A 165 -30.06 -0.14 6.81
CA ARG A 165 -31.44 -0.11 6.26
C ARG A 165 -32.47 -0.59 7.27
N GLY A 166 -33.70 -0.09 7.13
CA GLY A 166 -34.84 -0.50 7.95
C GLY A 166 -35.21 -1.97 7.78
N PHE A 167 -35.87 -2.54 8.78
CA PHE A 167 -36.51 -3.84 8.68
C PHE A 167 -37.90 -3.73 8.03
N THR A 168 -38.18 -4.59 7.06
CA THR A 168 -39.52 -4.77 6.48
C THR A 168 -40.24 -5.97 7.10
N GLU A 169 -41.56 -6.10 6.89
CA GLU A 169 -42.34 -7.22 7.43
C GLU A 169 -41.84 -8.61 6.96
N ASN A 170 -41.18 -8.65 5.80
CA ASN A 170 -40.62 -9.88 5.23
C ASN A 170 -39.21 -10.21 5.74
N ASP A 171 -38.59 -9.32 6.52
CA ASP A 171 -37.23 -9.48 7.00
C ASP A 171 -37.15 -10.32 8.28
N VAL A 172 -36.23 -11.27 8.30
CA VAL A 172 -35.89 -12.01 9.52
C VAL A 172 -34.85 -11.22 10.31
N LYS A 173 -35.28 -10.60 11.41
CA LYS A 173 -34.42 -9.88 12.36
C LYS A 173 -33.65 -10.86 13.25
N VAL A 174 -32.32 -10.81 13.22
CA VAL A 174 -31.42 -11.69 13.97
C VAL A 174 -30.44 -10.88 14.83
N ARG A 175 -29.83 -11.56 15.81
CA ARG A 175 -28.86 -10.97 16.74
C ARG A 175 -27.45 -11.25 16.25
N ASP A 176 -26.71 -10.21 15.91
CA ASP A 176 -25.29 -10.32 15.60
C ASP A 176 -24.44 -10.19 16.88
N HIS A 177 -23.35 -10.94 16.94
CA HIS A 177 -22.41 -10.88 18.06
C HIS A 177 -21.00 -11.27 17.61
N SER A 178 -20.02 -10.87 18.42
CA SER A 178 -18.63 -11.30 18.24
C SER A 178 -18.45 -12.73 18.73
N HIS A 179 -17.93 -13.62 17.89
CA HIS A 179 -17.56 -14.98 18.30
C HIS A 179 -16.29 -15.02 19.16
N PHE A 180 -15.57 -13.90 19.32
CA PHE A 180 -14.31 -13.82 20.07
C PHE A 180 -14.47 -13.20 21.46
N THR A 181 -15.40 -12.23 21.59
CA THR A 181 -15.72 -11.58 22.88
C THR A 181 -17.06 -12.06 23.44
N GLY A 182 -17.95 -12.61 22.62
CA GLY A 182 -19.34 -12.93 22.98
C GLY A 182 -20.26 -11.70 23.00
N GLU A 183 -19.75 -10.50 22.76
CA GLU A 183 -20.51 -9.26 22.87
C GLU A 183 -21.51 -9.08 21.73
N TYR A 184 -22.72 -8.66 22.07
CA TYR A 184 -23.77 -8.33 21.13
C TYR A 184 -23.43 -7.06 20.35
N ARG A 185 -23.43 -7.15 19.02
CA ARG A 185 -23.10 -6.02 18.12
C ARG A 185 -24.33 -5.25 17.69
N GLY A 186 -25.45 -5.92 17.45
CA GLY A 186 -26.69 -5.26 17.07
C GLY A 186 -27.71 -6.15 16.38
N ALA A 187 -28.86 -5.55 16.06
CA ALA A 187 -29.89 -6.21 15.28
C ALA A 187 -29.47 -6.20 13.80
N ALA A 188 -29.67 -7.31 13.11
CA ALA A 188 -29.27 -7.46 11.73
C ALA A 188 -30.34 -8.16 10.89
N HIS A 189 -30.38 -7.89 9.58
CA HIS A 189 -31.06 -8.79 8.65
C HIS A 189 -30.33 -10.13 8.64
N SER A 190 -31.06 -11.23 8.60
CA SER A 190 -30.47 -12.57 8.50
C SER A 190 -29.42 -12.69 7.38
N LYS A 191 -29.72 -12.13 6.20
CA LYS A 191 -28.79 -12.08 5.06
C LYS A 191 -27.53 -11.25 5.35
N CYS A 192 -27.66 -10.11 6.01
CA CYS A 192 -26.51 -9.28 6.37
C CYS A 192 -25.62 -10.02 7.38
N ASN A 193 -26.23 -10.57 8.43
CA ASN A 193 -25.54 -11.33 9.48
C ASN A 193 -24.76 -12.53 8.92
N ILE A 194 -25.34 -13.27 7.97
CA ILE A 194 -24.68 -14.41 7.33
C ILE A 194 -23.43 -13.97 6.54
N ASN A 195 -23.42 -12.77 5.96
CA ASN A 195 -22.29 -12.25 5.19
C ASN A 195 -21.29 -11.45 6.04
N TYR A 196 -21.71 -10.99 7.22
CA TYR A 196 -20.90 -10.25 8.19
C TYR A 196 -20.10 -11.21 9.07
N ARG A 197 -19.12 -11.89 8.46
CA ARG A 197 -18.29 -12.90 9.13
C ARG A 197 -16.85 -12.44 9.22
N ASP A 198 -16.23 -12.76 10.34
CA ASP A 198 -14.79 -12.57 10.53
C ASP A 198 -14.01 -13.31 9.45
N VAL A 199 -13.04 -12.61 8.87
CA VAL A 199 -12.20 -13.14 7.80
C VAL A 199 -11.16 -14.10 8.37
N ARG A 200 -10.94 -15.21 7.65
CA ARG A 200 -9.95 -16.24 8.01
C ARG A 200 -8.59 -15.95 7.37
N PHE A 201 -8.12 -14.72 7.53
CA PHE A 201 -6.73 -14.38 7.24
C PHE A 201 -6.17 -13.36 8.23
N VAL A 202 -4.87 -13.47 8.50
CA VAL A 202 -4.12 -12.53 9.33
C VAL A 202 -3.28 -11.63 8.42
N PRO A 203 -3.51 -10.31 8.38
CA PRO A 203 -2.65 -9.39 7.65
C PRO A 203 -1.30 -9.28 8.34
N VAL A 204 -0.24 -9.43 7.55
CA VAL A 204 1.17 -9.27 7.95
C VAL A 204 1.69 -8.03 7.25
N ILE A 205 1.99 -7.01 8.03
CA ILE A 205 2.26 -5.65 7.56
C ILE A 205 3.76 -5.39 7.69
N PHE A 206 4.37 -5.06 6.56
CA PHE A 206 5.73 -4.52 6.49
C PHE A 206 5.66 -3.10 5.95
N HIS A 207 6.71 -2.31 6.16
CA HIS A 207 6.84 -0.99 5.55
C HIS A 207 7.80 -1.07 4.38
N ASN A 208 7.31 -0.79 3.17
CA ASN A 208 8.02 -0.93 1.90
C ASN A 208 8.35 -2.40 1.52
N LEU A 209 7.40 -3.30 1.78
CA LEU A 209 7.51 -4.74 1.47
C LEU A 209 7.84 -5.01 -0.01
N SER A 210 7.17 -4.28 -0.92
CA SER A 210 7.30 -4.46 -2.36
C SER A 210 8.65 -4.00 -2.90
N GLY A 211 9.40 -3.19 -2.14
CA GLY A 211 10.66 -2.60 -2.55
C GLY A 211 11.89 -3.44 -2.22
N TYR A 212 11.94 -4.02 -1.01
CA TYR A 212 13.17 -4.62 -0.48
C TYR A 212 12.97 -5.93 0.30
N ASP A 213 12.02 -5.97 1.25
CA ASP A 213 12.04 -6.99 2.30
C ASP A 213 11.50 -8.37 1.87
N SER A 214 10.54 -8.41 0.94
CA SER A 214 9.88 -9.67 0.58
C SER A 214 10.84 -10.74 0.05
N HIS A 215 11.90 -10.36 -0.65
CA HIS A 215 12.90 -11.29 -1.19
C HIS A 215 13.69 -12.03 -0.11
N LEU A 216 13.78 -11.47 1.11
CA LEU A 216 14.60 -12.02 2.19
C LEU A 216 14.00 -13.25 2.85
N PHE A 217 12.67 -13.40 2.79
CA PHE A 217 11.96 -14.42 3.58
C PHE A 217 10.84 -15.14 2.84
N ILE A 218 10.44 -14.69 1.64
CA ILE A 218 9.34 -15.31 0.89
C ILE A 218 9.61 -16.79 0.59
N ARG A 219 10.86 -17.16 0.34
CA ARG A 219 11.26 -18.55 0.11
C ARG A 219 11.01 -19.39 1.36
N GLU A 220 11.51 -18.95 2.50
CA GLU A 220 11.36 -19.65 3.78
C GLU A 220 9.91 -19.69 4.24
N VAL A 221 9.11 -18.64 4.01
CA VAL A 221 7.65 -18.69 4.26
C VAL A 221 6.94 -19.66 3.30
N ALA A 222 7.41 -19.76 2.05
CA ALA A 222 6.83 -20.69 1.10
C ALA A 222 7.12 -22.15 1.45
N THR A 223 8.35 -22.47 1.84
CA THR A 223 8.84 -23.85 2.03
C THR A 223 8.93 -24.30 3.49
N GLY A 224 8.98 -23.37 4.45
CA GLY A 224 9.25 -23.65 5.86
C GLY A 224 8.13 -24.35 6.60
N PHE A 225 6.89 -24.28 6.10
CA PHE A 225 5.76 -25.05 6.62
C PHE A 225 4.75 -25.40 5.50
N PRO A 226 3.95 -26.48 5.65
CA PRO A 226 3.00 -26.93 4.64
C PRO A 226 1.96 -25.86 4.23
N GLY A 227 1.46 -25.99 2.99
CA GLY A 227 0.43 -25.11 2.42
C GLY A 227 0.93 -24.24 1.27
N ARG A 228 -0.01 -23.76 0.45
CA ARG A 228 0.29 -23.06 -0.81
C ARG A 228 0.61 -21.58 -0.60
N VAL A 229 1.42 -21.01 -1.49
CA VAL A 229 1.60 -19.56 -1.62
C VAL A 229 0.89 -19.07 -2.89
N TRP A 230 0.17 -17.98 -2.77
CA TRP A 230 -0.38 -17.23 -3.89
C TRP A 230 0.27 -15.85 -3.93
N VAL A 231 0.72 -15.40 -5.11
CA VAL A 231 1.41 -14.13 -5.27
C VAL A 231 0.56 -13.21 -6.15
N LEU A 232 0.48 -11.93 -5.79
CA LEU A 232 -0.09 -10.88 -6.61
C LEU A 232 1.07 -10.05 -7.17
N PRO A 233 1.54 -10.34 -8.39
CA PRO A 233 2.80 -9.78 -8.84
C PRO A 233 2.58 -8.36 -9.42
N GLN A 234 3.58 -7.47 -9.41
CA GLN A 234 3.58 -6.14 -10.07
C GLN A 234 4.57 -6.04 -11.26
N THR A 235 5.83 -6.45 -11.07
CA THR A 235 6.81 -6.69 -12.15
C THR A 235 7.45 -8.07 -11.97
N LYS A 236 8.35 -8.50 -12.87
CA LYS A 236 9.07 -9.78 -12.69
C LYS A 236 9.82 -9.84 -11.35
N GLU A 237 10.19 -8.69 -10.82
CA GLU A 237 11.00 -8.52 -9.61
C GLU A 237 10.22 -7.95 -8.43
N ARG A 238 8.99 -7.44 -8.61
CA ARG A 238 8.21 -6.81 -7.52
C ARG A 238 6.84 -7.45 -7.38
N TYR A 239 6.42 -7.65 -6.14
CA TYR A 239 5.10 -8.17 -5.79
C TYR A 239 4.28 -7.12 -5.04
N ILE A 240 2.99 -6.96 -5.40
CA ILE A 240 2.06 -6.11 -4.64
C ILE A 240 1.81 -6.74 -3.27
N SER A 241 1.62 -8.07 -3.26
CA SER A 241 1.31 -8.85 -2.07
C SER A 241 1.56 -10.33 -2.36
N PHE A 242 1.68 -11.14 -1.31
CA PHE A 242 1.55 -12.58 -1.39
C PHE A 242 0.76 -13.10 -0.19
N VAL A 243 0.21 -14.29 -0.34
CA VAL A 243 -0.65 -14.94 0.64
C VAL A 243 -0.13 -16.36 0.87
N LYS A 244 0.20 -16.68 2.13
CA LYS A 244 0.53 -18.03 2.55
C LYS A 244 -0.71 -18.67 3.15
N PHE A 245 -1.22 -19.71 2.51
CA PHE A 245 -2.32 -20.53 3.04
C PHE A 245 -1.74 -21.65 3.90
N MET A 246 -2.40 -21.94 5.02
CA MET A 246 -2.16 -23.16 5.78
C MET A 246 -2.57 -24.39 4.94
N GLU A 247 -2.03 -25.57 5.28
CA GLU A 247 -2.29 -26.82 4.56
C GLU A 247 -3.78 -27.15 4.43
N ASP A 248 -4.53 -26.97 5.51
CA ASP A 248 -5.98 -27.19 5.57
C ASP A 248 -6.81 -26.08 4.91
N GLN A 249 -6.16 -25.00 4.45
CA GLN A 249 -6.76 -23.78 3.88
C GLN A 249 -7.78 -23.08 4.79
N ARG A 250 -7.81 -23.40 6.09
CA ARG A 250 -8.72 -22.80 7.07
C ARG A 250 -8.25 -21.43 7.55
N LEU A 251 -6.99 -21.10 7.34
CA LEU A 251 -6.36 -19.81 7.65
C LEU A 251 -5.33 -19.45 6.59
N SER A 252 -5.07 -18.15 6.43
CA SER A 252 -3.98 -17.65 5.60
C SER A 252 -3.33 -16.41 6.19
N PHE A 253 -2.07 -16.17 5.85
CA PHE A 253 -1.35 -14.93 6.12
C PHE A 253 -1.31 -14.11 4.85
N ARG A 254 -1.79 -12.87 4.90
CA ARG A 254 -1.77 -11.94 3.77
C ARG A 254 -0.73 -10.87 4.03
N PHE A 255 0.31 -10.82 3.21
CA PHE A 255 1.38 -9.84 3.36
C PHE A 255 1.01 -8.55 2.65
N ILE A 256 0.97 -7.44 3.38
CA ILE A 256 0.59 -6.13 2.84
C ILE A 256 1.69 -5.10 3.13
N ASP A 257 1.82 -4.17 2.19
CA ASP A 257 2.81 -3.10 2.26
C ASP A 257 2.16 -1.81 2.78
N SER A 258 2.49 -1.40 4.00
CA SER A 258 1.98 -0.14 4.57
C SER A 258 2.38 1.09 3.75
N PHE A 259 3.46 1.05 2.96
CA PHE A 259 3.85 2.15 2.09
C PHE A 259 2.87 2.36 0.93
N LYS A 260 2.14 1.31 0.53
CA LYS A 260 1.04 1.40 -0.46
C LYS A 260 -0.23 2.02 0.12
N PHE A 261 -0.25 2.29 1.43
CA PHE A 261 -1.30 3.03 2.12
C PHE A 261 -0.86 4.43 2.52
N MET A 262 0.37 4.56 3.00
CA MET A 262 0.98 5.80 3.47
C MET A 262 2.35 5.93 2.82
N SER A 263 2.40 6.60 1.66
CA SER A 263 3.58 6.73 0.81
C SER A 263 4.58 7.77 1.34
N SER A 264 5.06 7.56 2.56
CA SER A 264 6.07 8.37 3.23
C SER A 264 6.94 7.49 4.11
N SER A 265 8.13 7.97 4.47
CA SER A 265 9.06 7.21 5.33
C SER A 265 8.48 6.99 6.73
N LEU A 266 8.88 5.90 7.37
CA LEU A 266 8.50 5.61 8.77
C LEU A 266 8.86 6.79 9.70
N ASP A 267 9.98 7.47 9.46
CA ASP A 267 10.40 8.65 10.24
C ASP A 267 9.39 9.79 10.13
N ASN A 268 9.02 10.16 8.90
CA ASN A 268 8.04 11.22 8.66
C ASN A 268 6.67 10.86 9.23
N LEU A 269 6.27 9.59 9.14
CA LEU A 269 5.01 9.12 9.72
C LEU A 269 5.04 9.15 11.25
N ALA A 270 6.16 8.74 11.87
CA ALA A 270 6.33 8.76 13.32
C ALA A 270 6.26 10.19 13.90
N LYS A 271 6.85 11.17 13.19
CA LYS A 271 6.77 12.61 13.57
C LYS A 271 5.35 13.16 13.64
N ASN A 272 4.40 12.54 12.92
CA ASN A 272 3.00 12.96 12.92
C ASN A 272 2.14 12.27 14.00
N LEU A 273 2.70 11.34 14.77
CA LEU A 273 1.99 10.67 15.86
C LEU A 273 1.80 11.61 17.05
N LYS A 274 0.56 11.76 17.50
CA LYS A 274 0.23 12.52 18.72
C LYS A 274 0.40 11.71 20.00
N GLN A 275 0.15 10.40 19.91
CA GLN A 275 0.17 9.47 21.04
C GLN A 275 0.69 8.12 20.57
N GLN A 276 1.32 7.39 21.48
CA GLN A 276 1.94 6.09 21.23
C GLN A 276 1.67 5.13 22.41
N PRO A 277 0.41 4.74 22.64
CA PRO A 277 0.02 3.93 23.79
C PRO A 277 0.62 2.52 23.80
N THR A 278 0.73 1.86 22.64
CA THR A 278 1.30 0.52 22.51
C THR A 278 2.79 0.53 22.79
N LEU A 279 3.53 1.49 22.21
CA LEU A 279 4.96 1.68 22.44
C LEU A 279 5.23 1.94 23.92
N ARG A 280 4.48 2.86 24.54
CA ARG A 280 4.61 3.17 25.97
C ARG A 280 4.23 1.98 26.86
N LYS A 281 3.23 1.16 26.48
CA LYS A 281 2.85 -0.06 27.20
C LYS A 281 3.98 -1.10 27.15
N VAL A 282 4.55 -1.33 25.97
CA VAL A 282 5.57 -2.38 25.76
C VAL A 282 6.89 -2.00 26.41
N PHE A 283 7.34 -0.74 26.28
CA PHE A 283 8.58 -0.28 26.90
C PHE A 283 8.43 0.12 28.37
N GLY A 284 7.23 0.48 28.83
CA GLY A 284 6.97 0.86 30.23
C GLY A 284 7.13 -0.27 31.24
N GLN A 285 7.33 -1.50 30.79
CA GLN A 285 7.70 -2.63 31.64
C GLN A 285 9.18 -2.58 32.03
N ASP A 286 10.03 -2.02 31.16
CA ASP A 286 11.49 -2.10 31.25
C ASP A 286 12.12 -0.72 31.54
N TYR A 287 11.47 0.36 31.13
CA TYR A 287 12.07 1.70 31.06
C TYR A 287 11.18 2.79 31.68
N ASP A 288 11.81 3.88 32.12
CA ASP A 288 11.10 5.05 32.63
C ASP A 288 10.56 5.96 31.51
N SER A 289 9.74 6.95 31.88
CA SER A 289 9.10 7.84 30.89
C SER A 289 10.09 8.66 30.06
N ALA A 290 11.21 9.10 30.64
CA ALA A 290 12.20 9.91 29.92
C ALA A 290 12.96 9.06 28.91
N GLN A 291 13.31 7.82 29.28
CA GLN A 291 13.88 6.84 28.36
C GLN A 291 12.90 6.54 27.21
N ILE A 292 11.63 6.28 27.52
CA ILE A 292 10.62 5.97 26.50
C ILE A 292 10.45 7.14 25.52
N ASP A 293 10.51 8.39 25.98
CA ASP A 293 10.41 9.57 25.12
C ASP A 293 11.50 9.58 24.03
N LEU A 294 12.70 9.06 24.30
CA LEU A 294 13.76 8.89 23.29
C LEU A 294 13.40 7.90 22.19
N LEU A 295 12.56 6.90 22.49
CA LEU A 295 12.11 5.85 21.56
C LEU A 295 10.83 6.22 20.81
N THR A 296 10.25 7.41 21.06
CA THR A 296 9.04 7.86 20.36
C THR A 296 9.30 8.36 18.93
N LYS A 297 10.57 8.58 18.58
CA LYS A 297 11.03 8.98 17.26
C LYS A 297 11.83 7.86 16.61
N LYS A 298 11.94 7.89 15.29
CA LYS A 298 12.79 6.95 14.56
C LYS A 298 14.25 7.18 14.97
N GLY A 299 14.95 6.11 15.30
CA GLY A 299 16.40 6.15 15.53
C GLY A 299 17.21 6.13 14.23
N VAL A 300 18.53 6.17 14.38
CA VAL A 300 19.50 5.94 13.29
C VAL A 300 20.22 4.62 13.50
N PHE A 301 20.65 3.99 12.41
CA PHE A 301 21.41 2.74 12.48
C PHE A 301 22.45 2.71 11.35
N PRO A 302 23.71 2.29 11.62
CA PRO A 302 24.79 2.35 10.64
C PRO A 302 24.78 1.11 9.74
N TYR A 303 23.83 1.05 8.81
CA TYR A 303 23.56 -0.11 7.95
C TYR A 303 24.79 -0.58 7.16
N GLU A 304 25.47 0.35 6.49
CA GLU A 304 26.66 0.09 5.69
C GLU A 304 27.85 -0.36 6.54
N TYR A 305 27.91 0.09 7.80
CA TYR A 305 28.96 -0.34 8.72
C TYR A 305 28.79 -1.81 9.11
N ILE A 306 27.56 -2.30 9.34
CA ILE A 306 27.32 -3.68 9.75
C ILE A 306 27.51 -4.63 8.57
N SER A 307 28.77 -5.01 8.33
CA SER A 307 29.19 -5.93 7.26
C SER A 307 29.31 -7.38 7.72
N SER A 308 29.37 -7.65 9.03
CA SER A 308 29.54 -9.01 9.57
C SER A 308 28.86 -9.16 10.95
N LEU A 309 28.67 -10.40 11.44
CA LEU A 309 28.05 -10.66 12.74
C LEU A 309 28.98 -10.24 13.90
N GLU A 310 30.31 -10.27 13.67
CA GLU A 310 31.31 -9.87 14.64
C GLU A 310 31.20 -8.38 14.97
N LYS A 311 30.84 -7.54 14.01
CA LYS A 311 30.62 -6.10 14.26
C LYS A 311 29.50 -5.84 15.26
N LEU A 312 28.51 -6.74 15.36
CA LEU A 312 27.46 -6.62 16.38
C LEU A 312 28.00 -6.82 17.80
N GLN A 313 29.20 -7.38 17.97
CA GLN A 313 29.85 -7.55 19.26
C GLN A 313 30.70 -6.34 19.67
N GLU A 314 30.87 -5.35 18.79
CA GLU A 314 31.62 -4.13 19.12
C GLU A 314 30.91 -3.34 20.22
N THR A 315 31.70 -2.89 21.20
CA THR A 315 31.22 -2.30 22.45
C THR A 315 31.17 -0.77 22.44
N ALA A 316 31.34 -0.17 21.27
CA ALA A 316 31.31 1.27 21.07
C ALA A 316 30.43 1.63 19.87
N LEU A 317 29.80 2.80 19.95
CA LEU A 317 29.09 3.38 18.82
C LEU A 317 30.12 3.78 17.74
N PRO A 318 29.92 3.41 16.46
CA PRO A 318 30.79 3.81 15.37
C PRO A 318 30.89 5.33 15.25
N PRO A 319 32.00 5.88 14.73
CA PRO A 319 32.11 7.31 14.53
C PRO A 319 31.16 7.80 13.41
N PRO A 320 30.80 9.10 13.36
CA PRO A 320 29.77 9.62 12.46
C PRO A 320 29.98 9.27 10.97
N GLU A 321 31.23 9.18 10.53
CA GLU A 321 31.59 8.89 9.14
C GLU A 321 31.18 7.47 8.71
N GLN A 322 30.93 6.57 9.67
CA GLN A 322 30.47 5.20 9.42
C GLN A 322 28.93 5.09 9.35
N PHE A 323 28.21 6.21 9.47
CA PHE A 323 26.75 6.29 9.30
C PHE A 323 26.31 6.80 7.91
N TYR A 324 27.25 6.97 6.97
CA TYR A 324 26.91 7.37 5.60
C TYR A 324 25.90 6.39 4.98
N SER A 325 24.86 6.95 4.36
CA SER A 325 23.84 6.15 3.67
C SER A 325 23.94 6.30 2.17
N SER A 326 24.18 5.17 1.49
CA SER A 326 24.17 5.06 0.04
C SER A 326 22.77 5.28 -0.58
N LEU A 327 21.71 5.10 0.23
CA LEU A 327 20.31 5.28 -0.21
C LEU A 327 19.95 6.76 -0.36
N THR A 328 20.45 7.61 0.52
CA THR A 328 20.19 9.06 0.51
C THR A 328 21.38 9.88 0.03
N ASP A 329 22.51 9.21 -0.26
CA ASP A 329 23.79 9.81 -0.65
C ASP A 329 24.18 10.95 0.30
N SER A 330 24.11 10.67 1.61
CA SER A 330 24.30 11.70 2.65
C SER A 330 24.91 11.14 3.92
N ASP A 331 25.71 11.97 4.60
CA ASP A 331 26.19 11.71 5.96
C ASP A 331 25.09 11.89 7.01
N ILE A 332 25.32 11.34 8.21
CA ILE A 332 24.46 11.57 9.37
C ILE A 332 24.53 13.04 9.82
N SER A 333 23.38 13.58 10.24
CA SER A 333 23.36 14.92 10.85
C SER A 333 23.98 14.91 12.25
N THR A 334 24.59 16.03 12.66
CA THR A 334 25.14 16.17 14.03
C THR A 334 24.08 15.87 15.09
N LYS A 335 22.84 16.32 14.86
CA LYS A 335 21.73 16.11 15.79
C LYS A 335 21.39 14.63 15.93
N ASP A 336 21.26 13.91 14.81
CA ASP A 336 20.89 12.49 14.85
C ASP A 336 21.99 11.63 15.49
N TYR A 337 23.27 12.01 15.32
CA TYR A 337 24.38 11.34 15.98
C TYR A 337 24.42 11.62 17.50
N GLU A 338 24.10 12.85 17.94
CA GLU A 338 23.93 13.15 19.37
C GLU A 338 22.77 12.34 19.97
N ASP A 339 21.64 12.26 19.26
CA ASP A 339 20.49 11.44 19.66
C ASP A 339 20.88 9.96 19.80
N ALA A 340 21.69 9.42 18.88
CA ALA A 340 22.20 8.05 18.96
C ALA A 340 23.09 7.81 20.19
N LYS A 341 23.97 8.77 20.52
CA LYS A 341 24.80 8.71 21.74
C LYS A 341 23.96 8.78 23.01
N GLU A 342 22.92 9.61 23.02
CA GLU A 342 21.99 9.70 24.14
C GLU A 342 21.28 8.37 24.36
N VAL A 343 20.77 7.73 23.30
CA VAL A 343 20.17 6.39 23.38
C VAL A 343 21.19 5.37 23.88
N TRP A 344 22.39 5.32 23.31
CA TRP A 344 23.44 4.39 23.74
C TRP A 344 23.74 4.49 25.24
N GLY A 345 23.89 5.71 25.75
CA GLY A 345 24.17 5.98 27.17
C GLY A 345 22.98 5.71 28.08
N SER A 346 21.79 6.20 27.70
CA SER A 346 20.57 6.14 28.52
C SER A 346 20.08 4.70 28.73
N PHE A 347 20.23 3.85 27.71
CA PHE A 347 19.83 2.44 27.77
C PHE A 347 20.96 1.50 28.20
N LYS A 348 22.14 2.04 28.53
CA LYS A 348 23.33 1.28 28.97
C LYS A 348 23.69 0.15 27.99
N ILE A 349 23.70 0.48 26.72
CA ILE A 349 23.93 -0.47 25.63
C ILE A 349 25.38 -0.97 25.68
N SER A 350 25.55 -2.28 25.68
CA SER A 350 26.86 -2.92 25.83
C SER A 350 27.55 -3.19 24.51
N ASN A 351 26.79 -3.38 23.43
CA ASN A 351 27.30 -3.69 22.10
C ASN A 351 26.31 -3.29 20.98
N LEU A 352 26.79 -3.27 19.73
CA LEU A 352 25.97 -2.91 18.57
C LEU A 352 24.81 -3.88 18.31
N GLY A 353 24.90 -5.13 18.77
CA GLY A 353 23.82 -6.10 18.72
C GLY A 353 22.63 -5.67 19.58
N GLU A 354 22.87 -5.28 20.83
CA GLU A 354 21.85 -4.73 21.73
C GLU A 354 21.27 -3.41 21.18
N TYR A 355 22.10 -2.57 20.56
CA TYR A 355 21.62 -1.37 19.88
C TYR A 355 20.67 -1.70 18.73
N SER A 356 21.03 -2.70 17.92
CA SER A 356 20.21 -3.19 16.82
C SER A 356 18.88 -3.78 17.31
N ASP A 357 18.90 -4.55 18.40
CA ASP A 357 17.69 -5.15 18.98
C ASP A 357 16.71 -4.05 19.47
N LEU A 358 17.21 -3.01 20.14
CA LEU A 358 16.41 -1.86 20.57
C LEU A 358 15.89 -1.03 19.39
N TYR A 359 16.74 -0.80 18.38
CA TYR A 359 16.38 -0.10 17.15
C TYR A 359 15.24 -0.82 16.42
N LEU A 360 15.39 -2.12 16.20
CA LEU A 360 14.40 -2.97 15.53
C LEU A 360 13.08 -3.00 16.29
N LYS A 361 13.12 -3.17 17.63
CA LYS A 361 11.92 -3.13 18.48
C LYS A 361 11.21 -1.79 18.35
N THR A 362 11.95 -0.69 18.39
CA THR A 362 11.41 0.66 18.21
C THR A 362 10.73 0.82 16.85
N ASP A 363 11.39 0.41 15.76
CA ASP A 363 10.83 0.55 14.41
C ASP A 363 9.58 -0.32 14.20
N VAL A 364 9.54 -1.54 14.74
CA VAL A 364 8.33 -2.39 14.71
C VAL A 364 7.18 -1.73 15.48
N LEU A 365 7.45 -1.20 16.69
CA LEU A 365 6.42 -0.55 17.51
C LEU A 365 5.94 0.77 16.90
N LEU A 366 6.81 1.57 16.29
CA LEU A 366 6.40 2.75 15.53
C LEU A 366 5.49 2.36 14.36
N LEU A 367 5.80 1.30 13.63
CA LEU A 367 4.93 0.80 12.56
C LEU A 367 3.57 0.34 13.10
N VAL A 368 3.53 -0.28 14.29
CA VAL A 368 2.26 -0.61 14.97
C VAL A 368 1.46 0.66 15.24
N GLU A 369 2.05 1.68 15.86
CA GLU A 369 1.35 2.92 16.18
C GLU A 369 0.82 3.65 14.94
N ILE A 370 1.65 3.76 13.90
CA ILE A 370 1.29 4.41 12.64
C ILE A 370 0.10 3.68 12.00
N PHE A 371 0.19 2.36 11.87
CA PHE A 371 -0.83 1.62 11.15
C PHE A 371 -2.12 1.46 11.97
N GLU A 372 -2.04 1.34 13.30
CA GLU A 372 -3.25 1.32 14.15
C GLU A 372 -3.94 2.68 14.18
N ASN A 373 -3.18 3.79 14.24
CA ASN A 373 -3.76 5.12 14.09
C ASN A 373 -4.43 5.29 12.73
N PHE A 374 -3.78 4.85 11.65
CA PHE A 374 -4.35 4.87 10.30
C PHE A 374 -5.64 4.04 10.20
N ARG A 375 -5.64 2.80 10.72
CA ARG A 375 -6.83 1.92 10.76
C ARG A 375 -7.97 2.56 11.52
N LYS A 376 -7.68 3.16 12.69
CA LYS A 376 -8.68 3.86 13.50
C LYS A 376 -9.29 5.04 12.73
N THR A 377 -8.46 5.91 12.16
CA THR A 377 -8.94 7.06 11.37
C THR A 377 -9.77 6.62 10.17
N CYS A 378 -9.34 5.57 9.47
CA CYS A 378 -10.07 4.98 8.34
C CYS A 378 -11.44 4.42 8.76
N HIS A 379 -11.50 3.70 9.88
CA HIS A 379 -12.75 3.15 10.40
C HIS A 379 -13.70 4.26 10.86
N GLU A 380 -13.20 5.28 11.56
CA GLU A 380 -13.99 6.44 12.00
C GLU A 380 -14.54 7.25 10.82
N ALA A 381 -13.76 7.39 9.73
CA ALA A 381 -14.16 8.18 8.58
C ALA A 381 -15.07 7.43 7.59
N TYR A 382 -14.81 6.13 7.37
CA TYR A 382 -15.43 5.37 6.26
C TYR A 382 -16.03 4.03 6.67
N GLU A 383 -16.05 3.69 7.97
CA GLU A 383 -16.54 2.40 8.50
C GLU A 383 -15.83 1.15 7.92
N LEU A 384 -14.67 1.32 7.28
CA LEU A 384 -13.90 0.25 6.64
C LEU A 384 -12.51 0.13 7.28
N ASP A 385 -12.07 -1.10 7.56
CA ASP A 385 -10.71 -1.38 8.02
C ASP A 385 -9.75 -1.58 6.83
N PRO A 386 -8.71 -0.74 6.69
CA PRO A 386 -7.79 -0.81 5.56
C PRO A 386 -6.95 -2.09 5.54
N ALA A 387 -6.86 -2.82 6.65
CA ALA A 387 -6.12 -4.10 6.71
C ALA A 387 -6.77 -5.22 5.86
N HIS A 388 -8.01 -5.03 5.37
CA HIS A 388 -8.63 -5.94 4.41
C HIS A 388 -8.13 -5.78 2.97
N TYR A 389 -7.46 -4.67 2.68
CA TYR A 389 -7.10 -4.26 1.34
C TYR A 389 -5.61 -4.50 1.07
N TYR A 390 -5.23 -4.47 -0.20
CA TYR A 390 -3.82 -4.56 -0.60
C TYR A 390 -3.16 -3.18 -0.69
N THR A 391 -3.92 -2.15 -1.05
CA THR A 391 -3.44 -0.79 -1.33
C THR A 391 -4.52 0.26 -1.01
N LEU A 392 -4.13 1.52 -0.85
CA LEU A 392 -5.06 2.63 -0.63
C LEU A 392 -6.06 2.87 -1.77
N PRO A 393 -5.71 2.75 -3.07
CA PRO A 393 -6.70 2.89 -4.15
C PRO A 393 -7.86 1.89 -4.03
N GLY A 394 -7.57 0.62 -3.73
CA GLY A 394 -8.62 -0.39 -3.52
C GLY A 394 -9.50 -0.08 -2.31
N TYR A 395 -8.91 0.41 -1.22
CA TYR A 395 -9.64 0.89 -0.05
C TYR A 395 -10.54 2.09 -0.38
N SER A 396 -10.00 3.08 -1.09
CA SER A 396 -10.70 4.32 -1.43
C SER A 396 -11.88 4.07 -2.37
N TRP A 397 -11.72 3.10 -3.28
CA TRP A 397 -12.79 2.65 -4.17
C TRP A 397 -13.97 2.06 -3.39
N ASP A 398 -13.72 1.10 -2.49
CA ASP A 398 -14.77 0.49 -1.67
C ASP A 398 -15.39 1.51 -0.69
N ALA A 399 -14.59 2.45 -0.16
CA ALA A 399 -15.09 3.55 0.67
C ALA A 399 -16.05 4.45 -0.12
N MET A 400 -15.71 4.80 -1.36
CA MET A 400 -16.58 5.57 -2.26
C MET A 400 -17.88 4.82 -2.54
N LEU A 401 -17.84 3.51 -2.84
CA LEU A 401 -19.04 2.70 -3.08
C LEU A 401 -19.89 2.49 -1.82
N LEU A 402 -19.29 2.49 -0.63
CA LEU A 402 -20.00 2.46 0.64
C LEU A 402 -20.65 3.80 0.96
N TYR A 403 -19.99 4.91 0.67
CA TYR A 403 -20.52 6.24 0.94
C TYR A 403 -21.66 6.61 -0.01
N THR A 404 -21.43 6.46 -1.32
CA THR A 404 -22.37 6.90 -2.38
C THR A 404 -23.50 5.91 -2.60
N GLN A 405 -23.27 4.62 -2.33
CA GLN A 405 -24.18 3.52 -2.68
C GLN A 405 -24.53 3.47 -4.19
N VAL A 406 -23.70 4.08 -5.04
CA VAL A 406 -23.88 4.05 -6.49
C VAL A 406 -23.67 2.62 -7.01
N GLU A 407 -24.47 2.23 -8.00
CA GLU A 407 -24.25 1.01 -8.76
C GLU A 407 -23.59 1.40 -10.09
N LEU A 408 -22.33 0.99 -10.27
CA LEU A 408 -21.59 1.23 -11.51
C LEU A 408 -21.83 0.06 -12.47
N GLU A 409 -22.24 0.38 -13.68
CA GLU A 409 -22.33 -0.60 -14.76
C GLU A 409 -20.93 -0.89 -15.32
N LEU A 410 -20.66 -2.16 -15.62
CA LEU A 410 -19.42 -2.58 -16.26
C LEU A 410 -19.61 -2.59 -17.76
N LEU A 411 -18.60 -2.11 -18.51
CA LEU A 411 -18.54 -2.32 -19.95
C LEU A 411 -18.40 -3.83 -20.23
N THR A 412 -19.40 -4.39 -20.90
CA THR A 412 -19.44 -5.82 -21.26
C THR A 412 -19.12 -6.05 -22.73
N ASP A 413 -19.21 -5.01 -23.55
CA ASP A 413 -18.75 -5.00 -24.94
C ASP A 413 -17.25 -4.69 -25.00
N VAL A 414 -16.47 -5.58 -25.62
CA VAL A 414 -15.02 -5.44 -25.77
C VAL A 414 -14.65 -4.25 -26.65
N ASP A 415 -15.46 -3.93 -27.66
CA ASP A 415 -15.20 -2.82 -28.56
C ASP A 415 -15.42 -1.49 -27.83
N MET A 416 -16.44 -1.39 -26.97
CA MET A 416 -16.64 -0.21 -26.11
C MET A 416 -15.47 -0.03 -25.13
N LEU A 417 -15.00 -1.13 -24.52
CA LEU A 417 -13.86 -1.09 -23.61
C LEU A 417 -12.61 -0.56 -24.31
N LEU A 418 -12.27 -1.12 -25.48
CA LEU A 418 -11.11 -0.70 -26.26
C LEU A 418 -11.23 0.74 -26.75
N PHE A 419 -12.43 1.16 -27.14
CA PHE A 419 -12.75 2.52 -27.53
C PHE A 419 -12.47 3.51 -26.39
N VAL A 420 -12.98 3.24 -25.18
CA VAL A 420 -12.76 4.08 -24.01
C VAL A 420 -11.29 4.06 -23.59
N GLU A 421 -10.63 2.89 -23.54
CA GLU A 421 -9.21 2.79 -23.20
C GLU A 421 -8.32 3.63 -24.15
N LYS A 422 -8.59 3.59 -25.45
CA LYS A 422 -7.88 4.40 -26.46
C LYS A 422 -8.07 5.90 -26.23
N GLY A 423 -9.18 6.31 -25.60
CA GLY A 423 -9.49 7.70 -25.26
C GLY A 423 -8.82 8.22 -23.98
N ILE A 424 -8.35 7.34 -23.09
CA ILE A 424 -7.76 7.75 -21.80
C ILE A 424 -6.47 8.56 -22.03
N ARG A 425 -6.35 9.70 -21.35
CA ARG A 425 -5.15 10.56 -21.34
C ARG A 425 -4.73 10.84 -19.90
N GLY A 426 -3.42 11.00 -19.69
CA GLY A 426 -2.86 11.43 -18.41
C GLY A 426 -3.01 12.95 -18.21
N GLY A 427 -2.39 13.46 -17.14
CA GLY A 427 -2.27 14.91 -16.93
C GLY A 427 -1.47 15.57 -18.04
N VAL A 428 -1.88 16.79 -18.42
CA VAL A 428 -1.14 17.61 -19.38
C VAL A 428 0.16 18.07 -18.72
N SER A 429 1.29 17.74 -19.33
CA SER A 429 2.62 18.22 -18.93
C SER A 429 3.30 18.85 -20.13
N GLN A 430 3.60 20.15 -20.03
CA GLN A 430 4.13 20.94 -21.14
C GLN A 430 5.15 21.98 -20.65
N CYS A 431 6.23 22.15 -21.42
CA CYS A 431 7.20 23.22 -21.22
C CYS A 431 7.03 24.26 -22.34
N CYS A 432 6.26 25.32 -22.09
CA CYS A 432 6.00 26.38 -23.09
C CYS A 432 7.23 27.31 -23.30
N SER A 433 8.07 27.46 -22.28
CA SER A 433 9.40 28.08 -22.38
C SER A 433 10.48 27.11 -21.94
N ARG A 434 11.64 27.12 -22.61
CA ARG A 434 12.79 26.28 -22.25
C ARG A 434 13.49 26.75 -20.98
N TYR A 435 13.41 28.04 -20.66
CA TYR A 435 14.04 28.63 -19.49
C TYR A 435 13.35 29.96 -19.14
N ALA A 436 13.14 30.18 -17.84
CA ALA A 436 12.73 31.47 -17.30
C ALA A 436 13.45 31.67 -15.96
N GLU A 437 14.02 32.85 -15.77
CA GLU A 437 14.75 33.23 -14.57
C GLU A 437 14.02 34.41 -13.92
N ALA A 438 13.72 34.32 -12.63
CA ALA A 438 13.22 35.48 -11.90
C ALA A 438 14.35 36.50 -11.75
N ASN A 439 14.05 37.77 -11.93
CA ASN A 439 14.94 38.87 -11.57
C ASN A 439 14.09 39.99 -11.02
N ASN A 440 13.88 40.07 -9.72
CA ASN A 440 13.06 41.14 -9.16
C ASN A 440 13.64 41.66 -7.84
N ARG A 441 13.33 42.91 -7.54
CA ARG A 441 13.80 43.66 -6.37
C ARG A 441 13.60 43.00 -4.99
N TYR A 442 12.81 41.92 -4.89
CA TYR A 442 12.61 41.19 -3.63
C TYR A 442 13.59 40.02 -3.43
N MET A 443 14.47 39.76 -4.40
CA MET A 443 15.45 38.66 -4.37
C MET A 443 16.74 38.98 -3.58
N GLY A 444 16.84 40.15 -2.94
CA GLY A 444 17.99 40.50 -2.10
C GLY A 444 19.30 40.60 -2.90
N GLU A 445 20.31 39.83 -2.50
CA GLU A 445 21.64 39.84 -3.13
C GLU A 445 21.65 39.25 -4.55
N ASP A 446 20.67 38.40 -4.88
CA ASP A 446 20.54 37.77 -6.20
C ASP A 446 19.85 38.68 -7.24
N TYR A 447 19.33 39.85 -6.83
CA TYR A 447 18.72 40.81 -7.74
C TYR A 447 19.78 41.57 -8.55
N ASN A 448 19.66 41.53 -9.88
CA ASN A 448 20.52 42.30 -10.76
C ASN A 448 19.79 43.56 -11.28
N PRO A 449 20.16 44.77 -10.83
CA PRO A 449 19.54 46.01 -11.27
C PRO A 449 19.84 46.39 -12.73
N GLU A 450 20.77 45.69 -13.39
CA GLU A 450 21.09 45.87 -14.82
C GLU A 450 20.20 45.00 -15.73
N LYS A 451 19.48 44.01 -15.18
CA LYS A 451 18.53 43.16 -15.91
C LYS A 451 17.10 43.66 -15.71
N GLU A 452 16.20 43.31 -16.62
CA GLU A 452 14.77 43.65 -16.51
C GLU A 452 14.10 42.95 -15.32
N ASP A 453 13.09 43.61 -14.72
CA ASP A 453 12.29 43.03 -13.65
C ASP A 453 11.42 41.87 -14.19
N VAL A 454 11.75 40.63 -13.81
CA VAL A 454 11.01 39.41 -14.13
C VAL A 454 10.45 38.78 -12.84
N TYR A 455 9.14 38.60 -12.82
CA TYR A 455 8.41 37.93 -11.75
C TYR A 455 7.91 36.57 -12.25
N LEU A 456 8.17 35.51 -11.47
CA LEU A 456 7.59 34.20 -11.69
C LEU A 456 6.39 34.02 -10.75
N MET A 457 5.30 33.49 -11.30
CA MET A 457 4.09 33.24 -10.55
C MET A 457 3.72 31.77 -10.70
N TYR A 458 3.55 31.09 -9.56
CA TYR A 458 3.16 29.70 -9.49
C TYR A 458 1.68 29.62 -9.12
N TYR A 459 0.90 28.95 -9.96
CA TYR A 459 -0.49 28.63 -9.70
C TYR A 459 -0.64 27.12 -9.60
N ASP A 460 -1.35 26.69 -8.56
CA ASP A 460 -1.69 25.29 -8.35
C ASP A 460 -3.18 25.17 -8.06
N ILE A 461 -3.84 24.25 -8.75
CA ILE A 461 -5.27 24.01 -8.57
C ILE A 461 -5.42 23.00 -7.42
N ASN A 462 -5.95 23.49 -6.30
CA ASN A 462 -6.25 22.65 -5.13
C ASN A 462 -7.22 21.52 -5.52
N ASN A 463 -6.74 20.27 -5.46
CA ASN A 463 -7.54 19.07 -5.70
C ASN A 463 -8.25 19.06 -7.08
N LEU A 464 -7.50 19.31 -8.16
CA LEU A 464 -8.02 19.33 -9.54
C LEU A 464 -8.90 18.13 -9.88
N TYR A 465 -8.40 16.90 -9.69
CA TYR A 465 -9.17 15.70 -10.00
C TYR A 465 -10.38 15.51 -9.06
N GLY A 466 -10.28 15.91 -7.79
CA GLY A 466 -11.43 15.86 -6.89
C GLY A 466 -12.55 16.80 -7.31
N TRP A 467 -12.22 17.98 -7.83
CA TRP A 467 -13.20 18.89 -8.42
C TRP A 467 -13.83 18.29 -9.68
N ALA A 468 -13.02 17.68 -10.56
CA ALA A 468 -13.52 17.01 -11.76
C ALA A 468 -14.43 15.81 -11.42
N MET A 469 -14.09 15.04 -10.40
CA MET A 469 -14.90 13.92 -9.90
C MET A 469 -16.21 14.36 -9.22
N ALA A 470 -16.34 15.64 -8.88
CA ALA A 470 -17.59 16.21 -8.35
C ALA A 470 -18.56 16.67 -9.46
N GLN A 471 -18.15 16.60 -10.73
CA GLN A 471 -19.02 16.91 -11.88
C GLN A 471 -19.87 15.70 -12.28
N TYR A 472 -20.79 15.90 -13.22
CA TYR A 472 -21.56 14.80 -13.83
C TYR A 472 -20.63 13.86 -14.59
N LEU A 473 -20.63 12.58 -14.22
CA LEU A 473 -19.77 11.54 -14.79
C LEU A 473 -20.60 10.32 -15.22
N PRO A 474 -20.20 9.63 -16.30
CA PRO A 474 -20.89 8.43 -16.75
C PRO A 474 -20.70 7.29 -15.75
N TYR A 475 -21.80 6.61 -15.38
CA TYR A 475 -21.78 5.49 -14.44
C TYR A 475 -22.56 4.26 -14.93
N GLY A 476 -23.35 4.38 -16.00
CA GLY A 476 -24.11 3.29 -16.62
C GLY A 476 -24.98 3.75 -17.79
N GLY A 477 -25.76 2.83 -18.36
CA GLY A 477 -26.54 3.00 -19.58
C GLY A 477 -25.68 2.99 -20.85
N PHE A 478 -24.60 2.21 -20.87
CA PHE A 478 -23.65 2.23 -21.99
C PHE A 478 -24.23 1.54 -23.23
N GLU A 479 -24.42 2.30 -24.31
CA GLU A 479 -24.89 1.78 -25.59
C GLU A 479 -24.21 2.48 -26.78
N TRP A 480 -24.10 1.77 -27.90
CA TRP A 480 -23.71 2.38 -29.17
C TRP A 480 -24.88 3.20 -29.72
N ALA A 481 -24.65 4.46 -30.04
CA ALA A 481 -25.68 5.36 -30.55
C ALA A 481 -25.17 6.21 -31.71
N ASP A 482 -26.06 6.52 -32.66
CA ASP A 482 -25.82 7.57 -33.65
C ASP A 482 -25.91 8.94 -32.96
N ALA A 483 -24.78 9.63 -32.79
CA ALA A 483 -24.73 10.95 -32.16
C ALA A 483 -25.34 12.04 -33.08
N LYS A 484 -26.64 12.36 -32.90
CA LYS A 484 -27.35 13.35 -33.74
C LYS A 484 -27.48 14.74 -33.13
N ASP A 485 -27.22 14.92 -31.83
CA ASP A 485 -27.41 16.19 -31.09
C ASP A 485 -26.27 16.53 -30.11
N TYR A 486 -25.06 15.97 -30.32
CA TYR A 486 -23.96 16.08 -29.36
C TYR A 486 -23.45 17.50 -29.10
N LEU A 487 -23.66 18.44 -30.03
CA LEU A 487 -23.19 19.84 -29.91
C LEU A 487 -24.11 20.73 -29.05
N ILE A 488 -25.32 20.28 -28.74
CA ILE A 488 -26.33 21.09 -28.04
C ILE A 488 -26.74 20.50 -26.69
N LEU A 489 -26.05 19.45 -26.23
CA LEU A 489 -26.29 18.84 -24.93
C LEU A 489 -25.71 19.70 -23.78
N PRO A 490 -26.50 19.96 -22.72
CA PRO A 490 -25.99 20.54 -21.48
C PRO A 490 -24.96 19.64 -20.80
N GLU A 491 -24.04 20.25 -20.04
CA GLU A 491 -23.01 19.53 -19.26
C GLU A 491 -23.60 18.68 -18.14
N ASP A 492 -24.79 19.02 -17.63
CA ASP A 492 -25.54 18.32 -16.58
C ASP A 492 -26.64 17.40 -17.13
N SER A 493 -26.58 17.07 -18.41
CA SER A 493 -27.51 16.16 -19.06
C SER A 493 -27.48 14.76 -18.44
N GLU A 494 -28.66 14.11 -18.39
CA GLU A 494 -28.81 12.72 -17.92
C GLU A 494 -28.02 11.73 -18.79
N TYR A 495 -27.82 12.07 -20.07
CA TYR A 495 -27.04 11.28 -21.03
C TYR A 495 -25.97 12.13 -21.69
N GLY A 496 -24.84 11.49 -22.03
CA GLY A 496 -23.70 12.10 -22.72
C GLY A 496 -23.14 11.18 -23.79
N TYR A 497 -22.22 11.71 -24.62
CA TYR A 497 -21.55 10.96 -25.68
C TYR A 497 -20.04 10.90 -25.47
N ILE A 498 -19.43 9.76 -25.77
CA ILE A 498 -18.00 9.64 -26.03
C ILE A 498 -17.85 9.47 -27.54
N LEU A 499 -17.11 10.37 -28.19
CA LEU A 499 -17.09 10.49 -29.65
C LEU A 499 -15.70 10.16 -30.20
N GLU A 500 -15.67 9.45 -31.33
CA GLU A 500 -14.52 9.40 -32.24
C GLU A 500 -14.91 10.21 -33.48
N VAL A 501 -14.10 11.23 -33.78
CA VAL A 501 -14.42 12.25 -34.78
C VAL A 501 -13.19 12.55 -35.61
N ASP A 502 -13.42 12.86 -36.88
CA ASP A 502 -12.43 13.51 -37.74
C ASP A 502 -12.52 15.03 -37.53
N LEU A 503 -11.40 15.67 -37.20
CA LEU A 503 -11.32 17.10 -36.94
C LEU A 503 -10.49 17.79 -38.03
N GLU A 504 -11.03 18.88 -38.59
CA GLU A 504 -10.24 19.83 -39.36
C GLU A 504 -9.61 20.85 -38.41
N TYR A 505 -8.28 20.93 -38.39
CA TYR A 505 -7.54 21.88 -37.53
C TYR A 505 -6.79 22.93 -38.37
N PRO A 506 -7.39 24.10 -38.64
CA PRO A 506 -6.83 25.11 -39.54
C PRO A 506 -5.44 25.59 -39.13
N GLU A 507 -4.53 25.67 -40.11
CA GLU A 507 -3.15 26.14 -39.90
C GLU A 507 -3.08 27.52 -39.23
N SER A 508 -4.06 28.39 -39.49
CA SER A 508 -4.14 29.72 -38.88
C SER A 508 -4.24 29.72 -37.35
N LEU A 509 -4.61 28.58 -36.73
CA LEU A 509 -4.74 28.44 -35.28
C LEU A 509 -3.50 27.83 -34.61
N HIS A 510 -2.58 27.26 -35.39
CA HIS A 510 -1.46 26.48 -34.85
C HIS A 510 -0.54 27.34 -33.98
N ASP A 511 -0.17 28.53 -34.46
CA ASP A 511 0.70 29.44 -33.72
C ASP A 511 0.04 29.95 -32.42
N SER A 512 -1.26 30.22 -32.44
CA SER A 512 -1.99 30.69 -31.25
C SER A 512 -2.22 29.60 -30.20
N HIS A 513 -2.27 28.34 -30.60
CA HIS A 513 -2.51 27.20 -29.73
C HIS A 513 -1.24 26.38 -29.45
N LYS A 514 -0.06 26.83 -29.90
CA LYS A 514 1.20 26.08 -29.75
C LYS A 514 1.50 25.69 -28.28
N ASP A 515 1.07 26.55 -27.35
CA ASP A 515 1.29 26.38 -25.90
C ASP A 515 0.23 25.51 -25.23
N LEU A 516 -0.87 25.19 -25.91
CA LEU A 516 -1.88 24.23 -25.46
C LEU A 516 -2.70 23.75 -26.68
N PRO A 517 -2.18 22.78 -27.46
CA PRO A 517 -2.82 22.33 -28.69
C PRO A 517 -4.15 21.63 -28.39
N LEU A 518 -5.12 21.80 -29.29
CA LEU A 518 -6.41 21.11 -29.20
C LEU A 518 -6.28 19.65 -29.59
N CYS A 519 -6.97 18.77 -28.85
CA CYS A 519 -7.08 17.33 -29.13
C CYS A 519 -5.72 16.62 -29.36
N PRO A 520 -4.75 16.70 -28.43
CA PRO A 520 -3.45 16.09 -28.61
C PRO A 520 -3.54 14.56 -28.69
N GLU A 521 -2.86 13.99 -29.69
CA GLU A 521 -2.77 12.54 -29.87
C GLU A 521 -1.68 11.94 -28.99
N HIS A 522 -1.90 10.69 -28.58
CA HIS A 522 -0.90 9.93 -27.85
C HIS A 522 0.13 9.35 -28.84
N ALA A 523 1.26 10.03 -28.99
CA ALA A 523 2.37 9.58 -29.83
C ALA A 523 3.61 9.24 -28.98
N CYS A 524 4.26 8.13 -29.29
CA CYS A 524 5.61 7.88 -28.80
C CYS A 524 6.58 8.73 -29.64
N PRO A 525 7.41 9.59 -29.03
CA PRO A 525 8.40 10.34 -29.78
C PRO A 525 9.23 9.37 -30.61
N HIS A 526 9.40 9.64 -31.91
CA HIS A 526 10.39 8.91 -32.69
C HIS A 526 11.73 9.02 -31.95
N ARG A 527 12.38 7.88 -31.66
CA ARG A 527 13.75 7.88 -31.16
C ARG A 527 14.55 8.78 -32.10
N LEU A 528 14.92 9.97 -31.62
CA LEU A 528 15.92 10.78 -32.28
C LEU A 528 17.20 9.98 -32.16
N GLU A 529 17.53 9.22 -33.21
CA GLU A 529 18.88 8.72 -33.40
C GLU A 529 19.78 9.96 -33.44
N THR A 530 20.67 10.06 -32.44
CA THR A 530 21.73 11.06 -32.29
C THR A 530 21.31 12.48 -31.88
N ALA A 531 21.23 12.70 -30.57
CA ALA A 531 21.91 13.85 -29.98
C ALA A 531 23.02 13.27 -29.09
N GLN A 532 24.27 13.48 -29.49
CA GLN A 532 25.41 13.27 -28.61
C GLN A 532 25.13 14.08 -27.34
N THR A 533 24.98 13.40 -26.20
CA THR A 533 25.09 14.04 -24.90
C THR A 533 26.49 14.68 -24.84
N PRO A 534 26.62 16.01 -24.70
CA PRO A 534 27.87 16.55 -24.24
C PRO A 534 28.03 16.06 -22.79
N ASP A 535 29.08 15.27 -22.55
CA ASP A 535 29.64 15.16 -21.22
C ASP A 535 29.86 16.59 -20.66
N HIS A 536 29.46 16.79 -19.41
CA HIS A 536 29.54 18.02 -18.59
C HIS A 536 28.25 18.85 -18.43
N ALA A 537 27.50 18.52 -17.37
CA ALA A 537 26.89 19.45 -16.41
C ALA A 537 26.52 18.60 -15.17
N GLU A 538 27.35 18.49 -14.13
CA GLU A 538 27.38 19.42 -12.99
C GLU A 538 26.01 19.98 -12.59
N GLY A 539 25.45 19.43 -11.50
CA GLY A 539 24.80 20.18 -10.42
C GLY A 539 23.43 20.81 -10.64
N GLN A 540 22.54 20.57 -9.66
CA GLN A 540 21.34 21.35 -9.28
C GLN A 540 20.12 21.14 -10.21
N THR A 541 18.95 20.65 -9.78
CA THR A 541 18.31 20.38 -8.47
C THR A 541 17.35 19.21 -8.62
#